data_AF-A0A0P4WXA5-F1
#
_entry.id   AF-A0A0P4WXA5-F1
#
_cell.length_a   1.000
_cell.length_b   1.000
_cell.length_c   1.000
_cell.angle_alpha   90.00
_cell.angle_beta   90.00
_cell.angle_gamma   90.00
#
_symmetry.space_group_name_H-M   'P 1'
#
loop_
_entity.id
_entity.type
_entity.pdbx_description
1 polymer ?
#
loop_
_entity_poly.entity_id
_entity_poly.type
_entity_poly.pdbx_seq_one_letter_code
_entity_poly.pdbx_strand_id
1 'polypeptide(L)'
;MAEEGDFNLTLTEALAGGIEEAFNSTLDDWADPANSTFWRSIFSCDAWISPQHLLFQLANGCFFVSYLAPSQSKGLLFMHCVLILGFLLYSTWAWNVICAPDVFSWNFIFMLLNMGQTLYIIYQMRPVKLNKELEALYEALFQPLNVPRLLFKRLVSVEYAQVMSLHAGEAYAMQNLTRTDRLGLLLSGKVNVMADNQFLHSITNMQFIDSPEFESSRASLEDKFKVSIIAATSCRYVFWHRTSLEYLFVKESYLAAVLSTLIARDITTKLYHMNQKIVTEKGSHLDIRLPSLTSSLSSSCGGEGSLRSPAKFSIR
;
A
#
# COMPACT_ATOMS: atom_id res chain seq x y z
N MET A 1 -104.18 -9.52 22.89
CA MET A 1 -103.00 -9.06 22.13
C MET A 1 -102.20 -8.11 23.00
N ALA A 2 -101.73 -8.60 24.16
CA ALA A 2 -101.02 -7.83 25.19
C ALA A 2 -100.17 -8.79 26.06
N GLU A 3 -99.43 -9.70 25.42
CA GLU A 3 -98.57 -10.69 26.13
C GLU A 3 -97.22 -10.91 25.45
N GLU A 4 -96.86 -10.09 24.46
CA GLU A 4 -95.58 -10.22 23.71
C GLU A 4 -94.53 -9.16 24.12
N GLY A 5 -94.92 -8.18 24.95
CA GLY A 5 -94.05 -7.07 25.38
C GLY A 5 -93.21 -7.35 26.63
N ASP A 6 -93.75 -8.06 27.62
CA ASP A 6 -93.08 -8.29 28.91
C ASP A 6 -91.99 -9.38 28.86
N PHE A 7 -92.08 -10.31 27.90
CA PHE A 7 -91.10 -11.38 27.76
C PHE A 7 -89.76 -10.90 27.18
N ASN A 8 -89.78 -9.87 26.33
CA ASN A 8 -88.54 -9.33 25.74
C ASN A 8 -87.80 -8.37 26.68
N LEU A 9 -88.51 -7.68 27.60
CA LEU A 9 -87.90 -6.81 28.62
C LEU A 9 -87.21 -7.60 29.74
N THR A 10 -87.80 -8.72 30.15
CA THR A 10 -87.19 -9.60 31.18
C THR A 10 -85.99 -10.39 30.66
N LEU A 11 -85.96 -10.74 29.37
CA LEU A 11 -84.82 -11.39 28.72
C LEU A 11 -83.64 -10.45 28.49
N THR A 12 -83.89 -9.18 28.17
CA THR A 12 -82.81 -8.18 27.99
C THR A 12 -82.18 -7.77 29.32
N GLU A 13 -82.96 -7.66 30.41
CA GLU A 13 -82.43 -7.40 31.75
C GLU A 13 -81.64 -8.60 32.32
N ALA A 14 -82.09 -9.84 32.08
CA ALA A 14 -81.37 -11.05 32.50
C ALA A 14 -80.04 -11.26 31.73
N LEU A 15 -80.02 -10.92 30.43
CA LEU A 15 -78.79 -10.97 29.62
C LEU A 15 -77.82 -9.84 29.96
N ALA A 16 -78.32 -8.64 30.30
CA ALA A 16 -77.48 -7.53 30.74
C ALA A 16 -76.81 -7.82 32.09
N GLY A 17 -77.55 -8.36 33.07
CA GLY A 17 -77.00 -8.76 34.37
C GLY A 17 -75.96 -9.88 34.27
N GLY A 18 -76.20 -10.88 33.41
CA GLY A 18 -75.23 -11.97 33.19
C GLY A 18 -73.95 -11.53 32.48
N ILE A 19 -74.02 -10.52 31.61
CA ILE A 19 -72.82 -9.94 30.96
C ILE A 19 -72.04 -9.07 31.95
N GLU A 20 -72.71 -8.33 32.83
CA GLU A 20 -72.07 -7.49 33.84
C GLU A 20 -71.41 -8.33 34.95
N GLU A 21 -72.02 -9.44 35.38
CA GLU A 21 -71.40 -10.40 36.31
C GLU A 21 -70.22 -11.15 35.68
N ALA A 22 -70.31 -11.54 34.40
CA ALA A 22 -69.20 -12.18 33.68
C ALA A 22 -68.05 -11.20 33.40
N PHE A 23 -68.35 -9.91 33.17
CA PHE A 23 -67.36 -8.86 33.00
C PHE A 23 -66.67 -8.52 34.32
N ASN A 24 -67.42 -8.43 35.43
CA ASN A 24 -66.83 -8.18 36.75
C ASN A 24 -66.01 -9.37 37.26
N SER A 25 -66.45 -10.62 37.03
CA SER A 25 -65.65 -11.79 37.42
C SER A 25 -64.37 -11.95 36.59
N THR A 26 -64.39 -11.55 35.31
CA THR A 26 -63.18 -11.47 34.49
C THR A 26 -62.30 -10.27 34.84
N LEU A 27 -62.83 -9.17 35.39
CA LEU A 27 -62.01 -8.03 35.81
C LEU A 27 -61.32 -8.30 37.17
N ASP A 28 -62.01 -8.97 38.09
CA ASP A 28 -61.46 -9.39 39.38
C ASP A 28 -60.33 -10.43 39.22
N ASP A 29 -60.46 -11.36 38.25
CA ASP A 29 -59.42 -12.37 37.93
C ASP A 29 -58.12 -11.76 37.34
N TRP A 30 -58.20 -10.55 36.78
CA TRP A 30 -57.04 -9.78 36.31
C TRP A 30 -56.49 -8.80 37.35
N ALA A 31 -57.33 -8.39 38.33
CA ALA A 31 -56.96 -7.48 39.40
C ALA A 31 -56.38 -8.18 40.63
N ASP A 32 -56.54 -9.51 40.74
CA ASP A 32 -56.04 -10.28 41.88
C ASP A 32 -54.50 -10.46 41.85
N PRO A 33 -53.76 -9.96 42.86
CA PRO A 33 -52.30 -10.14 42.95
C PRO A 33 -51.88 -11.59 43.21
N ALA A 34 -52.85 -12.52 43.33
CA ALA A 34 -52.65 -13.94 43.52
C ALA A 34 -52.45 -14.73 42.21
N ASN A 35 -52.71 -14.15 41.03
CA ASN A 35 -52.29 -14.73 39.75
C ASN A 35 -50.79 -14.47 39.49
N SER A 36 -50.00 -14.89 40.47
CA SER A 36 -48.56 -14.69 40.58
C SER A 36 -47.78 -15.33 39.44
N THR A 37 -48.37 -16.27 38.69
CA THR A 37 -47.74 -16.96 37.56
C THR A 37 -47.86 -16.17 36.26
N PHE A 38 -49.00 -15.51 35.99
CA PHE A 38 -49.18 -14.70 34.78
C PHE A 38 -48.38 -13.41 34.83
N TRP A 39 -48.46 -12.68 35.96
CA TRP A 39 -47.67 -11.46 36.16
C TRP A 39 -46.16 -11.76 36.32
N ARG A 40 -45.75 -12.89 36.92
CA ARG A 40 -44.34 -13.34 36.83
C ARG A 40 -43.95 -13.71 35.41
N SER A 41 -44.79 -14.34 34.62
CA SER A 41 -44.48 -14.68 33.22
C SER A 41 -44.30 -13.43 32.34
N ILE A 42 -45.12 -12.39 32.57
CA ILE A 42 -45.05 -11.12 31.82
C ILE A 42 -43.88 -10.23 32.26
N PHE A 43 -43.60 -10.16 33.57
CA PHE A 43 -42.56 -9.26 34.09
C PHE A 43 -41.23 -9.95 34.44
N SER A 44 -41.22 -11.27 34.64
CA SER A 44 -40.00 -12.08 34.77
C SER A 44 -39.77 -12.81 33.46
N CYS A 45 -39.10 -12.11 32.54
CA CYS A 45 -38.52 -12.71 31.35
C CYS A 45 -37.33 -13.60 31.74
N ASP A 46 -37.57 -14.77 32.32
CA ASP A 46 -36.51 -15.73 32.69
C ASP A 46 -35.69 -16.16 31.46
N ALA A 47 -36.30 -16.17 30.27
CA ALA A 47 -35.63 -16.42 29.00
C ALA A 47 -34.60 -15.32 28.61
N TRP A 48 -34.74 -14.10 29.14
CA TRP A 48 -33.88 -12.96 28.82
C TRP A 48 -32.77 -12.72 29.85
N ILE A 49 -32.68 -13.54 30.90
CA ILE A 49 -31.55 -13.49 31.85
C ILE A 49 -30.22 -13.82 31.15
N SER A 50 -30.22 -14.81 30.24
CA SER A 50 -28.98 -15.26 29.59
C SER A 50 -28.40 -14.22 28.60
N PRO A 51 -29.19 -13.56 27.74
CA PRO A 51 -28.73 -12.46 26.87
C PRO A 51 -28.32 -11.17 27.60
N GLN A 52 -28.73 -10.97 28.86
CA GLN A 52 -28.34 -9.79 29.66
C GLN A 52 -26.87 -9.86 30.12
N HIS A 53 -26.21 -11.00 29.96
CA HIS A 53 -24.84 -11.21 30.40
C HIS A 53 -23.84 -10.30 29.64
N LEU A 54 -22.90 -9.70 30.37
CA LEU A 54 -21.91 -8.75 29.82
C LEU A 54 -21.14 -9.32 28.62
N LEU A 55 -20.75 -10.60 28.69
CA LEU A 55 -20.05 -11.29 27.59
C LEU A 55 -20.85 -11.29 26.27
N PHE A 56 -22.17 -11.48 26.35
CA PHE A 56 -23.05 -11.45 25.17
C PHE A 56 -23.11 -10.05 24.57
N GLN A 57 -23.28 -9.02 25.41
CA GLN A 57 -23.33 -7.62 24.96
C GLN A 57 -21.98 -7.16 24.38
N LEU A 58 -20.86 -7.52 25.01
CA LEU A 58 -19.52 -7.23 24.50
C LEU A 58 -19.26 -7.94 23.16
N ALA A 59 -19.66 -9.20 23.01
CA ALA A 59 -19.52 -9.93 21.75
C ALA A 59 -20.27 -9.24 20.60
N ASN A 60 -21.53 -8.84 20.84
CA ASN A 60 -22.32 -8.09 19.85
C ASN A 60 -21.73 -6.71 19.55
N GLY A 61 -21.18 -6.03 20.55
CA GLY A 61 -20.43 -4.79 20.37
C GLY A 61 -19.19 -4.98 19.48
N CYS A 62 -18.43 -6.05 19.69
CA CYS A 62 -17.30 -6.40 18.82
C CYS A 62 -17.76 -6.66 17.38
N PHE A 63 -18.87 -7.39 17.18
CA PHE A 63 -19.42 -7.61 15.84
C PHE A 63 -19.77 -6.29 15.16
N PHE A 64 -20.48 -5.40 15.85
CA PHE A 64 -20.79 -4.07 15.31
C PHE A 64 -19.54 -3.29 14.92
N VAL A 65 -18.53 -3.22 15.81
CA VAL A 65 -17.26 -2.53 15.54
C VAL A 65 -16.52 -3.15 14.35
N SER A 66 -16.57 -4.48 14.20
CA SER A 66 -15.92 -5.16 13.08
C SER A 66 -16.53 -4.77 11.73
N TYR A 67 -17.84 -4.58 11.65
CA TYR A 67 -18.53 -4.19 10.42
C TYR A 67 -18.38 -2.70 10.07
N LEU A 68 -17.91 -1.87 11.01
CA LEU A 68 -17.55 -0.47 10.76
C LEU A 68 -16.13 -0.31 10.19
N ALA A 69 -15.38 -1.40 10.00
CA ALA A 69 -14.00 -1.33 9.55
C ALA A 69 -13.88 -0.74 8.13
N PRO A 70 -12.93 0.18 7.88
CA PRO A 70 -12.71 0.77 6.56
C PRO A 70 -12.12 -0.25 5.56
N SER A 71 -12.39 -0.07 4.26
CA SER A 71 -11.98 -0.98 3.16
C SER A 71 -10.47 -1.00 2.84
N GLN A 72 -9.62 -0.46 3.71
CA GLN A 72 -8.16 -0.44 3.52
C GLN A 72 -7.53 -1.77 3.99
N SER A 73 -6.36 -2.16 3.47
CA SER A 73 -5.70 -3.43 3.84
C SER A 73 -5.47 -3.59 5.37
N LYS A 74 -5.21 -2.48 6.08
CA LYS A 74 -5.11 -2.48 7.55
C LYS A 74 -6.48 -2.61 8.23
N GLY A 75 -7.53 -2.04 7.62
CA GLY A 75 -8.90 -2.15 8.10
C GLY A 75 -9.45 -3.57 7.95
N LEU A 76 -9.09 -4.28 6.88
CA LEU A 76 -9.43 -5.70 6.72
C LEU A 76 -8.80 -6.58 7.80
N LEU A 77 -7.53 -6.33 8.15
CA LEU A 77 -6.88 -7.02 9.28
C LEU A 77 -7.57 -6.70 10.61
N PHE A 78 -7.89 -5.43 10.85
CA PHE A 78 -8.61 -5.01 12.05
C PHE A 78 -9.98 -5.69 12.17
N MET A 79 -10.76 -5.75 11.08
CA MET A 79 -12.04 -6.44 11.03
C MET A 79 -11.92 -7.88 11.52
N HIS A 80 -11.01 -8.67 10.93
CA HIS A 80 -10.85 -10.08 11.32
C HIS A 80 -10.35 -10.25 12.76
N CYS A 81 -9.46 -9.37 13.24
CA CYS A 81 -9.02 -9.40 14.64
C CYS A 81 -10.16 -9.15 15.63
N VAL A 82 -11.03 -8.18 15.34
CA VAL A 82 -12.18 -7.86 16.19
C VAL A 82 -13.25 -8.97 16.10
N LEU A 83 -13.44 -9.58 14.93
CA LEU A 83 -14.32 -10.75 14.76
C LEU A 83 -13.84 -11.95 15.59
N ILE A 84 -12.54 -12.24 15.61
CA ILE A 84 -11.96 -13.30 16.47
C ILE A 84 -12.32 -13.03 17.94
N LEU A 85 -12.14 -11.79 18.40
CA LEU A 85 -12.48 -11.42 19.78
C LEU A 85 -13.99 -11.59 20.05
N GLY A 86 -14.85 -11.13 19.13
CA GLY A 86 -16.30 -11.28 19.24
C GLY A 86 -16.75 -12.75 19.33
N PHE A 87 -16.24 -13.60 18.43
CA PHE A 87 -16.55 -15.03 18.45
C PHE A 87 -16.00 -15.76 19.69
N LEU A 88 -14.81 -15.39 20.19
CA LEU A 88 -14.27 -15.95 21.44
C LEU A 88 -15.15 -15.60 22.65
N LEU A 89 -15.59 -14.34 22.76
CA LEU A 89 -16.48 -13.89 23.83
C LEU A 89 -17.85 -14.58 23.73
N TYR A 90 -18.39 -14.71 22.52
CA TYR A 90 -19.67 -15.39 22.28
C TYR A 90 -19.61 -16.89 22.58
N SER A 91 -18.53 -17.58 22.15
CA SER A 91 -18.29 -18.99 22.49
C SER A 91 -18.13 -19.20 24.00
N THR A 92 -17.43 -18.30 24.69
CA THR A 92 -17.23 -18.37 26.15
C THR A 92 -18.56 -18.21 26.90
N TRP A 93 -19.43 -17.31 26.44
CA TRP A 93 -20.78 -17.16 26.98
C TRP A 93 -21.64 -18.41 26.74
N ALA A 94 -21.65 -18.94 25.51
CA ALA A 94 -22.42 -20.14 25.16
C ALA A 94 -22.01 -21.36 26.00
N TRP A 95 -20.71 -21.51 26.30
CA TRP A 95 -20.18 -22.60 27.11
C TRP A 95 -20.49 -22.46 28.61
N ASN A 96 -20.31 -21.27 29.19
CA ASN A 96 -20.40 -21.08 30.65
C ASN A 96 -21.80 -20.75 31.15
N VAL A 97 -22.67 -20.16 30.32
CA VAL A 97 -23.99 -19.65 30.77
C VAL A 97 -25.13 -20.57 30.30
N ILE A 98 -25.14 -20.95 29.02
CA ILE A 98 -26.25 -21.73 28.43
C ILE A 98 -25.90 -23.23 28.31
N CYS A 99 -24.61 -23.59 28.37
CA CYS A 99 -24.14 -24.97 28.14
C CYS A 99 -24.64 -25.55 26.81
N ALA A 100 -24.70 -24.72 25.76
CA ALA A 100 -25.16 -25.11 24.41
C ALA A 100 -23.96 -25.46 23.51
N PRO A 101 -23.62 -26.75 23.32
CA PRO A 101 -22.43 -27.17 22.59
C PRO A 101 -22.51 -26.90 21.08
N ASP A 102 -23.72 -26.86 20.53
CA ASP A 102 -24.01 -26.51 19.14
C ASP A 102 -23.66 -25.05 18.84
N VAL A 103 -24.12 -24.12 19.68
CA VAL A 103 -23.82 -22.68 19.57
C VAL A 103 -22.32 -22.44 19.78
N PHE A 104 -21.71 -23.11 20.75
CA PHE A 104 -20.26 -23.06 20.97
C PHE A 104 -19.48 -23.49 19.72
N SER A 105 -19.81 -24.65 19.16
CA SER A 105 -19.08 -25.25 18.03
C SER A 105 -19.13 -24.37 16.79
N TRP A 106 -20.30 -23.82 16.48
CA TRP A 106 -20.48 -22.93 15.33
C TRP A 106 -19.65 -21.64 15.44
N ASN A 107 -19.70 -20.98 16.59
CA ASN A 107 -18.92 -19.75 16.83
C ASN A 107 -17.42 -20.03 16.88
N PHE A 108 -17.01 -21.18 17.42
CA PHE A 108 -15.61 -21.59 17.45
C PHE A 108 -15.06 -21.85 16.04
N ILE A 109 -15.84 -22.47 15.15
CA ILE A 109 -15.45 -22.64 13.74
C ILE A 109 -15.26 -21.28 13.05
N PHE A 110 -16.17 -20.32 13.26
CA PHE A 110 -16.00 -18.98 12.70
C PHE A 110 -14.79 -18.24 13.26
N MET A 111 -14.47 -18.45 14.54
CA MET A 111 -13.24 -17.93 15.14
C MET A 111 -12.01 -18.48 14.40
N LEU A 112 -11.94 -19.80 14.17
CA LEU A 112 -10.84 -20.43 13.45
C LEU A 112 -10.73 -19.95 12.00
N LEU A 113 -11.86 -19.78 11.30
CA LEU A 113 -11.88 -19.23 9.94
C LEU A 113 -11.32 -17.80 9.91
N ASN A 114 -11.77 -16.93 10.83
CA ASN A 114 -11.24 -15.56 10.94
C ASN A 114 -9.77 -15.54 11.35
N MET A 115 -9.32 -16.48 12.18
CA MET A 115 -7.91 -16.66 12.53
C MET A 115 -7.08 -17.06 11.30
N GLY A 116 -7.55 -18.01 10.49
CA GLY A 116 -6.92 -18.38 9.23
C GLY A 116 -6.81 -17.21 8.26
N GLN A 117 -7.88 -16.43 8.09
CA GLN A 117 -7.87 -15.21 7.25
C GLN A 117 -6.90 -14.16 7.79
N THR A 118 -6.88 -13.94 9.10
CA THR A 118 -5.93 -13.02 9.75
C THR A 118 -4.49 -13.44 9.47
N LEU A 119 -4.17 -14.72 9.65
CA LEU A 119 -2.83 -15.26 9.37
C LEU A 119 -2.46 -15.13 7.88
N TYR A 120 -3.39 -15.42 6.97
CA TYR A 120 -3.19 -15.25 5.53
C TYR A 120 -2.93 -13.79 5.15
N ILE A 121 -3.71 -12.86 5.69
CA ILE A 121 -3.52 -11.42 5.46
C ILE A 121 -2.20 -10.95 6.07
N ILE A 122 -1.85 -11.36 7.29
CA ILE A 122 -0.55 -11.06 7.91
C ILE A 122 0.59 -11.61 7.05
N TYR A 123 0.43 -12.81 6.49
CA TYR A 123 1.42 -13.41 5.60
C TYR A 123 1.62 -12.59 4.33
N GLN A 124 0.53 -12.15 3.68
CA GLN A 124 0.56 -11.28 2.50
C GLN A 124 1.10 -9.87 2.82
N MET A 125 0.77 -9.36 4.00
CA MET A 125 1.19 -8.04 4.48
C MET A 125 2.62 -8.04 5.00
N ARG A 126 3.24 -9.21 5.25
CA ARG A 126 4.62 -9.30 5.72
C ARG A 126 5.49 -8.58 4.69
N PRO A 127 6.07 -7.42 5.03
CA PRO A 127 7.02 -6.80 4.14
C PRO A 127 8.16 -7.80 4.02
N VAL A 128 8.41 -8.32 2.81
CA VAL A 128 9.72 -8.86 2.46
C VAL A 128 10.70 -7.79 2.92
N LYS A 129 11.50 -8.12 3.94
CA LYS A 129 12.36 -7.17 4.65
C LYS A 129 13.15 -6.42 3.60
N LEU A 130 12.77 -5.17 3.33
CA LEU A 130 13.53 -4.31 2.46
C LEU A 130 14.86 -4.13 3.20
N ASN A 131 15.94 -4.65 2.61
CA ASN A 131 17.24 -4.64 3.27
C ASN A 131 17.59 -3.20 3.68
N LYS A 132 18.24 -3.00 4.82
CA LYS A 132 18.62 -1.66 5.31
C LYS A 132 19.36 -0.83 4.24
N GLU A 133 20.17 -1.50 3.40
CA GLU A 133 20.87 -0.88 2.27
C GLU A 133 19.90 -0.28 1.21
N LEU A 134 18.78 -0.95 0.95
CA LEU A 134 17.75 -0.49 0.01
C LEU A 134 16.92 0.66 0.60
N GLU A 135 16.76 0.70 1.93
CA GLU A 135 16.09 1.81 2.61
C GLU A 135 16.94 3.07 2.50
N ALA A 136 18.25 2.96 2.75
CA ALA A 136 19.19 4.06 2.53
C ALA A 136 19.19 4.55 1.07
N LEU A 137 19.08 3.63 0.09
CA LEU A 137 18.93 3.96 -1.33
C LEU A 137 17.67 4.77 -1.61
N TYR A 138 16.54 4.37 -1.02
CA TYR A 138 15.27 5.09 -1.16
C TYR A 138 15.39 6.52 -0.63
N GLU A 139 15.92 6.68 0.59
CA GLU A 139 16.06 7.98 1.24
C GLU A 139 17.01 8.92 0.46
N ALA A 140 18.08 8.38 -0.12
CA ALA A 140 19.07 9.18 -0.84
C ALA A 140 18.62 9.59 -2.25
N LEU A 141 18.00 8.69 -3.03
CA LEU A 141 17.72 8.92 -4.45
C LEU A 141 16.24 9.17 -4.78
N PHE A 142 15.34 8.44 -4.13
CA PHE A 142 13.92 8.38 -4.53
C PHE A 142 13.02 9.28 -3.68
N GLN A 143 13.35 9.47 -2.40
CA GLN A 143 12.61 10.36 -1.50
C GLN A 143 12.64 11.84 -1.98
N PRO A 144 13.77 12.42 -2.42
CA PRO A 144 13.78 13.79 -2.94
C PRO A 144 12.93 13.98 -4.20
N LEU A 145 12.65 12.90 -4.93
CA LEU A 145 11.82 12.90 -6.15
C LEU A 145 10.34 12.60 -5.86
N ASN A 146 9.94 12.55 -4.58
CA ASN A 146 8.58 12.27 -4.11
C ASN A 146 8.01 10.92 -4.57
N VAL A 147 8.87 9.91 -4.73
CA VAL A 147 8.43 8.57 -5.16
C VAL A 147 7.74 7.84 -4.00
N PRO A 148 6.50 7.36 -4.16
CA PRO A 148 5.83 6.56 -3.14
C PRO A 148 6.62 5.29 -2.81
N ARG A 149 6.73 4.95 -1.51
CA ARG A 149 7.41 3.72 -1.04
C ARG A 149 6.87 2.45 -1.71
N LEU A 150 5.59 2.42 -2.06
CA LEU A 150 4.95 1.31 -2.78
C LEU A 150 5.53 1.12 -4.20
N LEU A 151 5.80 2.20 -4.93
CA LEU A 151 6.39 2.12 -6.27
C LEU A 151 7.86 1.71 -6.21
N PHE A 152 8.62 2.26 -5.25
CA PHE A 152 9.99 1.81 -5.01
C PHE A 152 10.05 0.33 -4.61
N LYS A 153 9.12 -0.13 -3.76
CA LYS A 153 9.02 -1.55 -3.39
C LYS A 153 8.75 -2.44 -4.62
N ARG A 154 7.96 -1.98 -5.59
CA ARG A 154 7.79 -2.69 -6.87
C ARG A 154 9.10 -2.74 -7.65
N LEU A 155 9.81 -1.62 -7.77
CA LEU A 155 11.10 -1.54 -8.46
C LEU A 155 12.13 -2.54 -7.90
N VAL A 156 12.19 -2.69 -6.58
CA VAL A 156 13.16 -3.59 -5.91
C VAL A 156 12.54 -4.94 -5.52
N SER A 157 11.38 -5.28 -6.10
CA SER A 157 10.78 -6.60 -5.92
C SER A 157 11.66 -7.67 -6.57
N VAL A 158 11.66 -8.88 -6.02
CA VAL A 158 12.43 -10.04 -6.53
C VAL A 158 12.07 -10.38 -7.98
N GLU A 159 10.87 -9.99 -8.43
CA GLU A 159 10.40 -10.13 -9.81
C GLU A 159 11.23 -9.29 -10.81
N TYR A 160 11.72 -8.12 -10.39
CA TYR A 160 12.39 -7.15 -11.27
C TYR A 160 13.88 -6.96 -10.93
N ALA A 161 14.24 -7.08 -9.65
CA ALA A 161 15.56 -6.75 -9.12
C ALA A 161 16.17 -7.92 -8.36
N GLN A 162 17.49 -8.06 -8.48
CA GLN A 162 18.27 -9.05 -7.72
C GLN A 162 19.44 -8.36 -7.04
N VAL A 163 19.73 -8.75 -5.79
CA VAL A 163 20.85 -8.20 -5.02
C VAL A 163 21.96 -9.23 -4.95
N MET A 164 23.16 -8.83 -5.38
CA MET A 164 24.35 -9.67 -5.40
C MET A 164 25.47 -9.07 -4.57
N SER A 165 26.45 -9.89 -4.24
CA SER A 165 27.68 -9.52 -3.55
C SER A 165 28.88 -9.86 -4.40
N LEU A 166 29.87 -8.97 -4.39
CA LEU A 166 31.13 -9.08 -5.13
C LEU A 166 32.29 -8.93 -4.14
N HIS A 167 33.27 -9.82 -4.18
CA HIS A 167 34.47 -9.74 -3.35
C HIS A 167 35.51 -8.81 -3.97
N ALA A 168 36.45 -8.33 -3.15
CA ALA A 168 37.55 -7.50 -3.65
C ALA A 168 38.36 -8.26 -4.70
N GLY A 169 38.60 -7.63 -5.85
CA GLY A 169 39.28 -8.21 -7.01
C GLY A 169 38.37 -8.95 -7.99
N GLU A 170 37.11 -9.25 -7.64
CA GLU A 170 36.17 -9.86 -8.58
C GLU A 170 35.67 -8.81 -9.61
N ALA A 171 35.49 -9.25 -10.86
CA ALA A 171 35.01 -8.41 -11.94
C ALA A 171 33.47 -8.46 -12.04
N TYR A 172 32.83 -7.30 -12.00
CA TYR A 172 31.41 -7.16 -12.34
C TYR A 172 31.17 -7.35 -13.84
N ALA A 173 32.02 -6.71 -14.65
CA ALA A 173 31.98 -6.80 -16.10
C ALA A 173 33.40 -6.78 -16.65
N MET A 174 33.64 -7.56 -17.71
CA MET A 174 34.91 -7.61 -18.42
C MET A 174 34.76 -7.00 -19.80
N GLN A 175 35.73 -6.17 -20.17
CA GLN A 175 35.80 -5.49 -21.45
C GLN A 175 35.70 -6.48 -22.62
N ASN A 176 34.84 -6.15 -23.60
CA ASN A 176 34.55 -6.91 -24.81
C ASN A 176 34.04 -8.35 -24.59
N LEU A 177 33.71 -8.72 -23.34
CA LEU A 177 33.24 -10.06 -22.98
C LEU A 177 31.80 -10.00 -22.46
N THR A 178 31.53 -9.18 -21.46
CA THR A 178 30.21 -9.06 -20.83
C THR A 178 29.24 -8.27 -21.71
N ARG A 179 27.99 -8.73 -21.84
CA ARG A 179 26.92 -8.03 -22.56
C ARG A 179 26.28 -6.93 -21.70
N THR A 180 25.78 -5.87 -22.34
CA THR A 180 25.17 -4.70 -21.68
C THR A 180 23.65 -4.85 -21.56
N ASP A 181 23.20 -5.92 -20.89
CA ASP A 181 21.79 -6.35 -20.79
C ASP A 181 21.11 -6.03 -19.45
N ARG A 182 21.85 -5.41 -18.53
CA ARG A 182 21.42 -5.14 -17.16
C ARG A 182 21.78 -3.72 -16.76
N LEU A 183 21.07 -3.22 -15.75
CA LEU A 183 21.39 -1.98 -15.05
C LEU A 183 21.74 -2.34 -13.61
N GLY A 184 22.96 -2.04 -13.17
CA GLY A 184 23.46 -2.23 -11.82
C GLY A 184 23.55 -0.90 -11.06
N LEU A 185 23.24 -0.94 -9.77
CA LEU A 185 23.42 0.16 -8.83
C LEU A 185 24.15 -0.34 -7.58
N LEU A 186 25.20 0.37 -7.19
CA LEU A 186 26.05 0.00 -6.06
C LEU A 186 25.39 0.42 -4.73
N LEU A 187 25.18 -0.55 -3.83
CA LEU A 187 24.55 -0.34 -2.51
C LEU A 187 25.58 -0.16 -1.38
N SER A 188 26.76 -0.76 -1.53
CA SER A 188 27.87 -0.63 -0.60
C SER A 188 29.19 -1.01 -1.27
N GLY A 189 30.29 -0.44 -0.77
CA GLY A 189 31.64 -0.66 -1.30
C GLY A 189 32.07 0.35 -2.36
N LYS A 190 33.10 -0.02 -3.11
CA LYS A 190 33.72 0.78 -4.17
C LYS A 190 34.19 -0.11 -5.31
N VAL A 191 33.89 0.28 -6.55
CA VAL A 191 34.35 -0.41 -7.75
C VAL A 191 35.21 0.52 -8.59
N ASN A 192 36.19 -0.04 -9.31
CA ASN A 192 37.10 0.67 -10.18
C ASN A 192 36.77 0.33 -11.63
N VAL A 193 36.70 1.37 -12.47
CA VAL A 193 36.49 1.25 -13.90
C VAL A 193 37.84 1.40 -14.60
N MET A 194 38.18 0.42 -15.43
CA MET A 194 39.43 0.33 -16.17
C MET A 194 39.16 0.11 -17.65
N ALA A 195 39.90 0.76 -18.54
CA ALA A 195 39.87 0.50 -19.98
C ALA A 195 41.31 0.21 -20.42
N ASP A 196 41.52 -0.89 -21.15
CA ASP A 196 42.85 -1.28 -21.65
C ASP A 196 43.93 -1.24 -20.55
N ASN A 197 43.60 -1.76 -19.36
CA ASN A 197 44.43 -1.74 -18.14
C ASN A 197 44.74 -0.34 -17.54
N GLN A 198 44.18 0.74 -18.06
CA GLN A 198 44.30 2.07 -17.47
C GLN A 198 43.11 2.36 -16.55
N PHE A 199 43.37 2.93 -15.36
CA PHE A 199 42.32 3.34 -14.42
C PHE A 199 41.64 4.64 -14.88
N LEU A 200 40.31 4.64 -15.02
CA LEU A 200 39.53 5.83 -15.40
C LEU A 200 39.00 6.55 -14.18
N HIS A 201 38.09 5.90 -13.46
CA HIS A 201 37.44 6.44 -12.29
C HIS A 201 36.92 5.31 -11.41
N SER A 202 36.64 5.66 -10.16
CA SER A 202 36.01 4.76 -9.21
C SER A 202 34.56 5.16 -8.99
N ILE A 203 33.67 4.19 -8.98
CA ILE A 203 32.25 4.38 -8.68
C ILE A 203 32.05 4.05 -7.20
N THR A 204 31.36 4.95 -6.50
CA THR A 204 31.09 4.85 -5.06
C THR A 204 29.65 4.43 -4.78
N ASN A 205 29.32 4.25 -3.50
CA ASN A 205 27.98 3.92 -3.05
C ASN A 205 26.90 4.86 -3.65
N MET A 206 25.69 4.31 -3.89
CA MET A 206 24.50 5.01 -4.39
C MET A 206 24.65 5.57 -5.81
N GLN A 207 25.59 5.04 -6.59
CA GLN A 207 25.78 5.38 -7.99
C GLN A 207 25.49 4.18 -8.88
N PHE A 208 25.05 4.45 -10.10
CA PHE A 208 24.87 3.40 -11.09
C PHE A 208 26.24 2.90 -11.55
N ILE A 209 26.32 1.62 -11.86
CA ILE A 209 27.56 0.99 -12.32
C ILE A 209 27.69 1.19 -13.83
N ASP A 210 26.65 0.80 -14.56
CA ASP A 210 26.59 0.65 -16.02
C ASP A 210 25.51 1.54 -16.68
N SER A 211 25.23 2.70 -16.07
CA SER A 211 24.27 3.68 -16.59
C SER A 211 24.55 4.13 -18.04
N PRO A 212 25.80 4.45 -18.47
CA PRO A 212 26.06 4.75 -19.88
C PRO A 212 25.79 3.56 -20.80
N GLU A 213 26.23 2.36 -20.41
CA GLU A 213 26.10 1.14 -21.19
C GLU A 213 24.64 0.70 -21.35
N PHE A 214 23.82 0.90 -20.31
CA PHE A 214 22.38 0.63 -20.34
C PHE A 214 21.63 1.59 -21.27
N GLU A 215 22.01 2.88 -21.25
CA GLU A 215 21.38 3.87 -22.14
C GLU A 215 21.84 3.67 -23.59
N SER A 216 23.11 3.33 -23.83
CA SER A 216 23.62 3.08 -25.19
C SER A 216 23.05 1.80 -25.80
N SER A 217 22.88 0.74 -25.01
CA SER A 217 22.36 -0.55 -25.50
C SER A 217 20.90 -0.50 -25.93
N ARG A 218 20.19 0.62 -25.74
CA ARG A 218 18.87 0.87 -26.35
C ARG A 218 18.89 0.72 -27.88
N ALA A 219 20.01 1.03 -28.52
CA ALA A 219 20.14 0.97 -29.97
C ALA A 219 20.56 -0.40 -30.50
N SER A 220 21.25 -1.22 -29.70
CA SER A 220 21.85 -2.49 -30.12
C SER A 220 21.91 -3.50 -28.95
N LEU A 221 21.24 -4.64 -29.12
CA LEU A 221 21.18 -5.71 -28.10
C LEU A 221 22.47 -6.55 -28.01
N GLU A 222 23.40 -6.39 -28.96
CA GLU A 222 24.67 -7.12 -28.99
C GLU A 222 25.84 -6.33 -28.39
N ASP A 223 25.57 -5.16 -27.85
CA ASP A 223 26.59 -4.31 -27.26
C ASP A 223 27.26 -4.99 -26.06
N LYS A 224 28.58 -4.83 -26.00
CA LYS A 224 29.44 -5.38 -24.96
C LYS A 224 30.10 -4.23 -24.22
N PHE A 225 30.39 -4.48 -22.94
CA PHE A 225 31.11 -3.52 -22.10
C PHE A 225 32.42 -3.12 -22.75
N LYS A 226 32.66 -1.82 -22.89
CA LYS A 226 33.92 -1.27 -23.42
C LYS A 226 34.99 -1.08 -22.36
N VAL A 227 34.62 -1.26 -21.10
CA VAL A 227 35.47 -1.12 -19.92
C VAL A 227 35.34 -2.35 -19.03
N SER A 228 36.38 -2.65 -18.28
CA SER A 228 36.36 -3.64 -17.20
C SER A 228 36.03 -2.97 -15.89
N ILE A 229 35.10 -3.54 -15.13
CA ILE A 229 34.64 -3.01 -13.84
C ILE A 229 34.99 -4.03 -12.77
N ILE A 230 35.89 -3.66 -11.87
CA ILE A 230 36.47 -4.57 -10.86
C ILE A 230 36.20 -4.02 -9.46
N ALA A 231 35.78 -4.88 -8.55
CA ALA A 231 35.57 -4.52 -7.15
C ALA A 231 36.89 -4.15 -6.47
N ALA A 232 36.97 -2.93 -5.94
CA ALA A 232 38.12 -2.51 -5.13
C ALA A 232 38.00 -3.02 -3.68
N THR A 233 36.77 -3.13 -3.19
CA THR A 233 36.44 -3.66 -1.85
C THR A 233 35.35 -4.73 -1.97
N SER A 234 34.99 -5.40 -0.87
CA SER A 234 33.73 -6.15 -0.86
C SER A 234 32.57 -5.18 -1.14
N CYS A 235 31.74 -5.53 -2.11
CA CYS A 235 30.66 -4.69 -2.63
C CYS A 235 29.35 -5.46 -2.60
N ARG A 236 28.25 -4.72 -2.39
CA ARG A 236 26.91 -5.21 -2.69
C ARG A 236 26.26 -4.29 -3.71
N TYR A 237 25.57 -4.88 -4.67
CA TYR A 237 24.88 -4.14 -5.70
C TYR A 237 23.53 -4.78 -5.98
N VAL A 238 22.58 -3.96 -6.40
CA VAL A 238 21.32 -4.40 -6.98
C VAL A 238 21.44 -4.28 -8.48
N PHE A 239 20.92 -5.26 -9.22
CA PHE A 239 20.82 -5.16 -10.66
C PHE A 239 19.43 -5.52 -11.14
N TRP A 240 19.06 -4.93 -12.27
CA TRP A 240 17.82 -5.18 -12.96
C TRP A 240 18.11 -5.63 -14.38
N HIS A 241 17.39 -6.66 -14.84
CA HIS A 241 17.43 -7.04 -16.25
C HIS A 241 16.69 -5.99 -17.08
N ARG A 242 17.18 -5.74 -18.29
CA ARG A 242 16.59 -4.76 -19.20
C ARG A 242 15.12 -5.05 -19.53
N THR A 243 14.81 -6.30 -19.89
CA THR A 243 13.44 -6.72 -20.22
C THR A 243 12.47 -6.54 -19.04
N SER A 244 12.92 -6.83 -17.83
CA SER A 244 12.16 -6.63 -16.59
C SER A 244 11.88 -5.15 -16.31
N LEU A 245 12.88 -4.27 -16.52
CA LEU A 245 12.70 -2.82 -16.36
C LEU A 245 11.79 -2.23 -17.42
N GLU A 246 11.94 -2.61 -18.68
CA GLU A 246 11.10 -2.13 -19.77
C GLU A 246 9.62 -2.51 -19.53
N TYR A 247 9.37 -3.73 -19.07
CA TYR A 247 8.03 -4.15 -18.68
C TYR A 247 7.46 -3.33 -17.50
N LEU A 248 8.29 -3.03 -16.49
CA LEU A 248 7.89 -2.18 -15.37
C LEU A 248 7.60 -0.74 -15.81
N PHE A 249 8.36 -0.21 -16.77
CA PHE A 249 8.15 1.14 -17.32
C PHE A 249 6.84 1.27 -18.10
N VAL A 250 6.41 0.22 -18.78
CA VAL A 250 5.09 0.18 -19.43
C VAL A 250 3.97 0.22 -18.39
N LYS A 251 4.13 -0.47 -17.25
CA LYS A 251 3.13 -0.46 -16.17
C LYS A 251 3.08 0.86 -15.39
N GLU A 252 4.24 1.47 -15.14
CA GLU A 252 4.40 2.60 -14.22
C GLU A 252 5.19 3.74 -14.90
N SER A 253 4.50 4.57 -15.67
CA SER A 253 5.12 5.66 -16.44
C SER A 253 5.84 6.71 -15.58
N TYR A 254 5.29 7.02 -14.39
CA TYR A 254 5.93 7.93 -13.45
C TYR A 254 7.28 7.40 -12.95
N LEU A 255 7.35 6.10 -12.63
CA LEU A 255 8.58 5.46 -12.20
C LEU A 255 9.61 5.43 -13.33
N ALA A 256 9.18 5.21 -14.57
CA ALA A 256 10.02 5.28 -15.75
C ALA A 256 10.68 6.66 -15.91
N ALA A 257 9.89 7.73 -15.81
CA ALA A 257 10.39 9.10 -15.92
C ALA A 257 11.42 9.43 -14.82
N VAL A 258 11.13 9.04 -13.58
CA VAL A 258 12.04 9.20 -12.44
C VAL A 258 13.35 8.44 -12.67
N LEU A 259 13.28 7.16 -13.05
CA LEU A 259 14.48 6.35 -13.22
C LEU A 259 15.32 6.82 -14.41
N SER A 260 14.70 7.19 -15.54
CA SER A 260 15.41 7.81 -16.67
C SER A 260 16.10 9.13 -16.27
N THR A 261 15.46 9.94 -15.42
CA THR A 261 16.07 11.17 -14.90
C THR A 261 17.29 10.87 -14.01
N LEU A 262 17.20 9.86 -13.14
CA LEU A 262 18.31 9.42 -12.29
C LEU A 262 19.49 8.89 -13.12
N ILE A 263 19.22 8.08 -14.13
CA ILE A 263 20.23 7.55 -15.06
C ILE A 263 20.92 8.71 -15.81
N ALA A 264 20.14 9.63 -16.37
CA ALA A 264 20.68 10.79 -17.08
C ALA A 264 21.55 11.68 -16.18
N ARG A 265 21.13 11.91 -14.92
CA ARG A 265 21.91 12.64 -13.92
C ARG A 265 23.24 11.96 -13.62
N ASP A 266 23.22 10.64 -13.46
CA ASP A 266 24.42 9.84 -13.18
C ASP A 266 25.41 9.86 -14.35
N ILE A 267 24.92 9.66 -15.59
CA ILE A 267 25.73 9.78 -16.82
C ILE A 267 26.39 11.16 -16.90
N THR A 268 25.61 12.23 -16.70
CA THR A 268 26.11 13.61 -16.75
C THR A 268 27.21 13.84 -15.71
N THR A 269 27.01 13.32 -14.50
CA THR A 269 27.99 13.42 -13.40
C THR A 269 29.28 12.68 -13.76
N LYS A 270 29.19 11.44 -14.26
CA LYS A 270 30.35 10.67 -14.72
C LYS A 270 31.10 11.37 -15.84
N LEU A 271 30.40 11.89 -16.85
CA LEU A 271 31.00 12.66 -17.95
C LEU A 271 31.74 13.90 -17.43
N TYR A 272 31.15 14.64 -16.50
CA TYR A 272 31.79 15.80 -15.90
C TYR A 272 33.07 15.43 -15.14
N HIS A 273 33.02 14.37 -14.33
CA HIS A 273 34.20 13.85 -13.62
C HIS A 273 35.31 13.34 -14.55
N MET A 274 34.95 12.74 -15.69
CA MET A 274 35.94 12.31 -16.69
C MET A 274 36.55 13.53 -17.40
N ASN A 275 35.74 14.49 -17.82
CA ASN A 275 36.21 15.70 -18.51
C ASN A 275 37.17 16.53 -17.64
N GLN A 276 36.91 16.65 -16.34
CA GLN A 276 37.82 17.30 -15.40
C GLN A 276 39.21 16.65 -15.32
N LYS A 277 39.35 15.38 -15.72
CA LYS A 277 40.65 14.68 -15.75
C LYS A 277 41.40 14.83 -17.06
N ILE A 278 40.72 15.24 -18.14
CA ILE A 278 41.33 15.53 -19.45
C ILE A 278 41.84 16.98 -19.45
N VAL A 279 42.53 17.40 -18.39
CA VAL A 279 43.23 18.69 -18.40
C VAL A 279 44.33 18.61 -19.45
N THR A 280 44.08 19.31 -20.55
CA THR A 280 44.93 19.47 -21.71
C THR A 280 46.38 19.72 -21.28
N GLU A 281 47.35 19.17 -22.00
CA GLU A 281 48.81 19.44 -21.92
C GLU A 281 49.20 20.94 -21.99
N LYS A 282 48.21 21.84 -22.16
CA LYS A 282 48.32 23.30 -22.20
C LYS A 282 47.65 24.04 -21.03
N GLY A 283 47.23 23.34 -19.97
CA GLY A 283 46.79 23.98 -18.71
C GLY A 283 45.44 24.69 -18.76
N SER A 284 44.59 24.44 -19.76
CA SER A 284 43.22 24.97 -19.80
C SER A 284 42.17 23.86 -19.60
N HIS A 285 41.21 24.17 -18.72
CA HIS A 285 40.02 23.37 -18.44
C HIS A 285 39.06 23.42 -19.65
N LEU A 286 38.56 22.28 -20.11
CA LEU A 286 37.51 22.23 -21.13
C LEU A 286 36.18 22.64 -20.48
N ASP A 287 35.88 23.93 -20.50
CA ASP A 287 34.56 24.46 -20.17
C ASP A 287 33.58 24.12 -21.32
N ILE A 288 32.90 22.97 -21.21
CA ILE A 288 31.74 22.63 -22.07
C ILE A 288 30.49 23.42 -21.59
N ARG A 289 30.66 24.70 -21.28
CA ARG A 289 29.49 25.58 -21.22
C ARG A 289 29.04 25.73 -22.67
N LEU A 290 27.79 25.32 -22.96
CA LEU A 290 27.13 25.68 -24.20
C LEU A 290 27.44 27.15 -24.50
N PRO A 291 27.83 27.52 -25.73
CA PRO A 291 28.07 28.91 -26.05
C PRO A 291 26.82 29.70 -25.68
N SER A 292 26.94 30.54 -24.65
CA SER A 292 25.91 31.49 -24.27
C SER A 292 25.64 32.33 -25.51
N LEU A 293 24.50 32.13 -26.16
CA LEU A 293 24.01 32.94 -27.27
C LEU A 293 23.70 34.35 -26.74
N THR A 294 24.73 35.15 -26.48
CA THR A 294 24.57 36.55 -26.07
C THR A 294 25.62 37.49 -26.68
N SER A 295 26.62 36.97 -27.40
CA SER A 295 27.64 37.81 -28.06
C SER A 295 27.26 38.31 -29.45
N SER A 296 26.13 37.89 -30.04
CA SER A 296 25.70 38.32 -31.39
C SER A 296 24.67 39.47 -31.42
N LEU A 297 24.35 40.10 -30.28
CA LEU A 297 23.38 41.21 -30.21
C LEU A 297 23.97 42.58 -29.85
N SER A 298 25.30 42.73 -29.83
CA SER A 298 25.95 44.02 -29.52
C SER A 298 26.80 44.62 -30.65
N SER A 299 26.76 44.09 -31.88
CA SER A 299 27.55 44.66 -33.00
C SER A 299 26.78 44.97 -34.28
N SER A 300 25.46 45.13 -34.24
CA SER A 300 24.73 45.65 -35.41
C SER A 300 23.53 46.51 -35.00
N CYS A 301 23.83 47.74 -34.57
CA CYS A 301 22.88 48.85 -34.64
C CYS A 301 23.66 50.17 -34.59
N GLY A 302 24.40 50.44 -35.67
CA GLY A 302 24.88 51.77 -36.01
C GLY A 302 24.33 52.15 -37.39
N GLY A 303 23.28 52.96 -37.40
CA GLY A 303 23.01 53.89 -38.50
C GLY A 303 21.96 53.47 -39.53
N GLU A 304 20.87 54.24 -39.52
CA GLU A 304 20.01 54.61 -40.66
C GLU A 304 18.89 53.66 -41.11
N GLY A 305 17.68 54.22 -41.17
CA GLY A 305 16.57 53.64 -41.94
C GLY A 305 15.23 53.61 -41.22
N SER A 306 14.62 54.79 -41.08
CA SER A 306 13.18 55.07 -41.12
C SER A 306 12.18 53.90 -41.18
N LEU A 307 11.16 54.02 -40.31
CA LEU A 307 9.73 53.86 -40.61
C LEU A 307 8.97 52.67 -39.98
N ARG A 308 7.93 53.07 -39.25
CA ARG A 308 6.63 52.40 -39.00
C ARG A 308 6.55 51.28 -37.94
N SER A 309 5.98 51.67 -36.80
CA SER A 309 5.00 50.84 -36.09
C SER A 309 3.79 50.57 -37.01
N PRO A 310 3.15 49.39 -36.93
CA PRO A 310 1.94 49.34 -36.09
C PRO A 310 1.64 48.01 -35.40
N ALA A 311 0.91 48.19 -34.29
CA ALA A 311 -0.27 47.46 -33.85
C ALA A 311 -0.18 46.05 -33.23
N LYS A 312 -0.72 46.03 -32.00
CA LYS A 312 -1.35 44.94 -31.27
C LYS A 312 -2.22 44.05 -32.18
N PHE A 313 -2.17 42.73 -31.96
CA PHE A 313 -3.33 41.89 -32.23
C PHE A 313 -3.56 40.86 -31.14
N SER A 314 -4.85 40.69 -30.85
CA SER A 314 -5.46 40.01 -29.72
C SER A 314 -5.68 38.52 -30.00
N ILE A 315 -5.78 37.79 -28.90
CA ILE A 315 -6.14 36.37 -28.74
C ILE A 315 -7.49 36.05 -29.38
N ARG A 316 -7.55 34.92 -30.10
CA ARG A 316 -8.61 33.92 -29.99
C ARG A 316 -8.03 32.53 -30.20
#